data_AF-A0AAD5T9B4-F1
#
_entry.id   AF-A0AAD5T9B4-F1
#
_cell.length_a   1.000
_cell.length_b   1.000
_cell.length_c   1.000
_cell.angle_alpha   90.00
_cell.angle_beta   90.00
_cell.angle_gamma   90.00
#
_symmetry.space_group_name_H-M   'P 1'
#
loop_
_entity.id
_entity.type
_entity.pdbx_description
1 polymer ?
#
loop_
_entity_poly.entity_id
_entity_poly.type
_entity_poly.pdbx_seq_one_letter_code
_entity_poly.pdbx_strand_id
1 'polypeptide(L)'
;MSEVLIAALESVQKALQPVLQALQPVLEPLKPIHQVLRQKAIGPLNWYTVIILAVQLLSNIVPALFAPAPGGAVGASHILVKDEATAQRLLKELEKDPTQFAALAKQHSTCPSAKKGGSLGSFAKGAMVKEFDEYCFDPATEVGKVSPVIKTQFGYHLVVLEARL
;
A
#
# COMPACT_ATOMS: atom_id res chain seq x y z
N MET A 1 44.23 -11.68 -11.67
CA MET A 1 42.84 -11.52 -11.23
C MET A 1 42.30 -12.92 -10.98
N SER A 2 42.15 -13.32 -9.71
CA SER A 2 42.05 -14.72 -9.29
C SER A 2 40.72 -15.37 -9.67
N GLU A 3 40.74 -16.67 -9.99
CA GLU A 3 39.57 -17.51 -10.31
C GLU A 3 38.44 -17.40 -9.27
N VAL A 4 38.80 -17.13 -8.01
CA VAL A 4 37.85 -16.92 -6.92
C VAL A 4 36.94 -15.71 -7.17
N LEU A 5 37.46 -14.63 -7.75
CA LEU A 5 36.66 -13.45 -8.06
C LEU A 5 35.68 -13.72 -9.21
N ILE A 6 36.10 -14.53 -10.18
CA ILE A 6 35.27 -14.95 -11.31
C ILE A 6 34.13 -15.84 -10.81
N ALA A 7 34.43 -16.85 -9.99
CA ALA A 7 33.42 -17.74 -9.40
C ALA A 7 32.42 -16.98 -8.51
N ALA A 8 32.88 -15.98 -7.76
CA ALA A 8 32.00 -15.14 -6.95
C ALA A 8 31.06 -14.29 -7.83
N LEU A 9 31.59 -13.72 -8.92
CA LEU A 9 30.80 -12.93 -9.86
C LEU A 9 29.76 -13.80 -10.60
N GLU A 10 30.13 -15.00 -11.02
CA GLU A 10 29.23 -15.96 -11.68
C GLU A 10 28.11 -16.42 -10.75
N SER A 11 28.41 -16.64 -9.47
CA SER A 11 27.41 -16.98 -8.46
C SER A 11 26.38 -15.86 -8.27
N VAL A 12 26.85 -14.61 -8.17
CA VAL A 12 25.98 -13.43 -8.09
C VAL A 12 25.15 -13.25 -9.37
N GLN A 13 25.77 -13.44 -10.54
CA GLN A 13 25.07 -13.36 -11.82
C GLN A 13 23.96 -14.41 -11.93
N LYS A 14 24.23 -15.64 -11.51
CA LYS A 14 23.25 -16.73 -11.49
C LYS A 14 22.08 -16.45 -10.54
N ALA A 15 22.36 -15.83 -9.39
CA ALA A 15 21.33 -15.42 -8.44
C ALA A 15 20.43 -14.29 -8.99
N LEU A 16 20.98 -13.38 -9.79
CA LEU A 16 20.26 -12.28 -10.41
C LEU A 16 19.58 -12.67 -11.74
N GLN A 17 19.95 -13.80 -12.34
CA GLN A 17 19.40 -14.29 -13.60
C GLN A 17 17.86 -14.35 -13.69
N PRO A 18 17.11 -14.86 -12.70
CA PRO A 18 15.65 -14.89 -12.77
C PRO A 18 15.03 -13.49 -12.73
N VAL A 19 15.64 -12.55 -11.98
CA VAL A 19 15.21 -11.15 -11.95
C VAL A 19 15.45 -10.48 -13.30
N LEU A 20 16.60 -10.76 -13.93
CA LEU A 20 16.92 -10.25 -15.26
C LEU A 20 15.94 -10.77 -16.32
N GLN A 21 15.57 -12.06 -16.25
CA GLN A 21 14.58 -12.67 -17.15
C GLN A 21 13.19 -12.08 -16.96
N ALA A 22 12.77 -11.83 -15.71
CA ALA A 22 11.49 -11.19 -15.43
C ALA A 22 11.41 -9.74 -15.95
N LEU A 23 12.55 -9.02 -15.95
CA LEU A 23 12.66 -7.66 -16.48
C LEU A 23 12.89 -7.63 -18.00
N GLN A 24 13.21 -8.76 -18.62
CA GLN A 24 13.51 -8.86 -20.05
C GLN A 24 12.43 -8.28 -20.98
N PRO A 25 11.11 -8.55 -20.81
CA PRO A 25 10.09 -7.95 -21.68
C PRO A 25 10.01 -6.41 -21.56
N VAL A 26 10.45 -5.84 -20.44
CA VAL A 26 10.53 -4.38 -20.23
C VAL A 26 11.82 -3.81 -20.83
N LEU A 27 12.90 -4.57 -20.80
CA LEU A 27 14.22 -4.18 -21.31
C LEU A 27 14.35 -4.28 -22.84
N GLU A 28 13.71 -5.27 -23.48
CA GLU A 28 13.76 -5.47 -24.94
C GLU A 28 13.38 -4.22 -25.76
N PRO A 29 12.25 -3.53 -25.53
CA PRO A 29 11.90 -2.34 -26.29
C PRO A 29 12.85 -1.15 -26.05
N LEU A 30 13.66 -1.18 -24.98
CA LEU A 30 14.64 -0.15 -24.64
C LEU A 30 16.02 -0.41 -25.26
N LYS A 31 16.29 -1.61 -25.77
CA LYS A 31 17.57 -1.95 -26.43
C LYS A 31 17.97 -1.02 -27.59
N PRO A 32 17.09 -0.68 -28.55
CA PRO A 32 17.47 0.23 -29.64
C PRO A 32 17.81 1.64 -29.12
N ILE A 33 17.14 2.10 -28.06
CA ILE A 33 17.43 3.38 -27.42
C ILE A 33 18.82 3.34 -26.79
N HIS A 34 19.13 2.28 -26.02
CA HIS A 34 20.47 2.10 -25.44
C HIS A 34 21.58 2.03 -26.51
N GLN A 35 21.32 1.39 -27.66
CA GLN A 35 22.27 1.30 -28.76
C GLN A 35 22.51 2.67 -29.43
N VAL A 36 21.46 3.48 -29.58
CA VAL A 36 21.56 4.87 -30.08
C VAL A 36 22.29 5.77 -29.08
N LEU A 37 22.02 5.63 -27.78
CA LEU A 37 22.71 6.35 -26.71
C LEU A 37 24.18 5.94 -26.57
N ARG A 38 24.54 4.70 -26.94
CA ARG A 38 25.92 4.22 -26.99
C ARG A 38 26.69 4.79 -28.19
N GLN A 39 26.04 4.98 -29.33
CA GLN A 39 26.68 5.45 -30.57
C GLN A 39 26.74 6.98 -30.69
N LYS A 40 25.72 7.69 -30.18
CA LYS A 40 25.81 9.13 -30.00
C LYS A 40 26.52 9.37 -28.67
N ALA A 41 27.79 9.74 -28.73
CA ALA A 41 28.48 10.32 -27.58
C ALA A 41 27.61 11.44 -27.01
N ILE A 42 26.86 11.15 -25.95
CA ILE A 42 26.19 12.15 -25.14
C ILE A 42 27.33 12.82 -24.40
N GLY A 43 27.84 13.92 -24.97
CA GLY A 43 28.75 14.80 -24.23
C GLY A 43 28.06 15.35 -22.97
N PRO A 44 28.77 16.17 -22.20
CA PRO A 44 29.37 15.87 -20.90
C PRO A 44 28.39 15.49 -19.77
N LEU A 45 27.33 14.72 -20.02
CA LEU A 45 26.64 14.03 -18.94
C LEU A 45 27.46 12.82 -18.52
N ASN A 46 28.16 13.00 -17.41
CA ASN A 46 28.90 11.95 -16.73
C ASN A 46 28.00 10.71 -16.58
N TRP A 47 28.52 9.55 -16.96
CA TRP A 47 27.88 8.25 -16.80
C TRP A 47 27.32 8.02 -15.38
N TYR A 48 27.96 8.60 -14.37
CA TYR A 48 27.46 8.63 -12.99
C TYR A 48 26.09 9.32 -12.85
N THR A 49 25.84 10.41 -13.57
CA THR A 49 24.56 11.14 -13.53
C THR A 49 23.45 10.30 -14.15
N VAL A 50 23.75 9.54 -15.22
CA VAL A 50 22.80 8.62 -15.85
C VAL A 50 22.44 7.47 -14.90
N ILE A 51 23.44 6.92 -14.19
CA ILE A 51 23.20 5.92 -13.15
C ILE A 51 22.33 6.48 -12.03
N ILE A 52 22.63 7.67 -11.52
CA ILE A 52 21.85 8.29 -10.43
C ILE A 52 20.40 8.52 -10.87
N LEU A 53 20.17 9.02 -12.08
CA LEU A 53 18.82 9.23 -12.60
C LEU A 53 18.08 7.89 -12.81
N ALA A 54 18.77 6.85 -13.26
CA ALA A 54 18.20 5.51 -13.37
C ALA A 54 17.84 4.92 -11.99
N VAL A 55 18.73 5.06 -10.99
CA VAL A 55 18.49 4.62 -9.61
C VAL A 55 17.35 5.41 -8.97
N GLN A 56 17.27 6.72 -9.19
CA GLN A 56 16.21 7.60 -8.68
C GLN A 56 14.85 7.31 -9.35
N LEU A 57 14.85 6.92 -10.62
CA LEU A 57 13.64 6.49 -11.31
C LEU A 57 13.18 5.12 -10.78
N LEU A 58 14.13 4.19 -10.59
CA LEU A 58 13.85 2.88 -10.03
C LEU A 58 13.36 2.94 -8.59
N SER A 59 13.89 3.83 -7.74
CA SER A 59 13.45 3.96 -6.34
C SER A 59 11.98 4.35 -6.20
N ASN A 60 11.40 5.05 -7.18
CA ASN A 60 9.97 5.36 -7.22
C ASN A 60 9.10 4.20 -7.73
N ILE A 61 9.66 3.30 -8.54
CA ILE A 61 8.93 2.19 -9.18
C ILE A 61 8.99 0.91 -8.32
N VAL A 62 10.09 0.70 -7.60
CA VAL A 62 10.31 -0.48 -6.74
C VAL A 62 9.18 -0.67 -5.71
N PRO A 63 8.68 0.35 -4.99
CA PRO A 63 7.56 0.16 -4.06
C PRO A 63 6.30 -0.40 -4.72
N ALA A 64 6.02 -0.06 -5.98
CA ALA A 64 4.86 -0.57 -6.70
C ALA A 64 5.02 -2.03 -7.15
N LEU A 65 6.26 -2.49 -7.37
CA LEU A 65 6.58 -3.88 -7.73
C LEU A 65 6.54 -4.84 -6.53
N PHE A 66 6.81 -4.33 -5.33
CA PHE A 66 6.77 -5.09 -4.07
C PHE A 66 5.56 -4.76 -3.20
N ALA A 67 4.67 -3.87 -3.65
CA ALA A 67 3.39 -3.68 -3.03
C ALA A 67 2.64 -5.03 -3.11
N PRO A 68 2.19 -5.60 -1.97
CA PRO A 68 1.38 -6.80 -2.02
C PRO A 68 0.19 -6.52 -2.94
N ALA A 69 -0.02 -7.39 -3.93
CA ALA A 69 -1.20 -7.31 -4.77
C ALA A 69 -2.42 -7.18 -3.84
N PRO A 70 -3.30 -6.19 -4.04
CA PRO A 70 -4.47 -6.04 -3.21
C PRO A 70 -5.47 -7.15 -3.59
N GLY A 71 -5.19 -8.36 -3.11
CA GLY A 71 -5.93 -9.59 -3.36
C GLY A 71 -6.19 -10.37 -2.08
N GLY A 72 -6.14 -9.70 -0.94
CA GLY A 72 -6.56 -10.22 0.36
C GLY A 72 -7.97 -9.75 0.73
N ALA A 73 -8.61 -10.44 1.66
CA ALA A 73 -9.81 -9.93 2.32
C ALA A 73 -9.39 -9.18 3.60
N VAL A 74 -10.15 -8.18 4.02
CA VAL A 74 -9.90 -7.51 5.30
C VAL A 74 -11.14 -7.57 6.17
N GLY A 75 -10.93 -7.82 7.46
CA GLY A 75 -11.96 -7.71 8.47
C GLY A 75 -11.94 -6.32 9.08
N ALA A 76 -13.06 -5.60 9.09
CA ALA A 76 -13.14 -4.30 9.72
C ALA A 76 -14.47 -4.07 10.45
N SER A 77 -14.41 -3.20 11.45
CA SER A 77 -15.56 -2.69 12.19
C SER A 77 -15.68 -1.18 11.98
N HIS A 78 -16.90 -0.66 11.89
CA HIS A 78 -17.14 0.77 11.68
C HIS A 78 -18.28 1.36 12.50
N ILE A 79 -18.18 2.67 12.76
CA ILE A 79 -19.24 3.50 13.35
C ILE A 79 -19.59 4.57 12.33
N LEU A 80 -20.86 4.62 11.92
CA LEU A 80 -21.37 5.62 10.98
C LEU A 80 -22.26 6.63 11.71
N VAL A 81 -21.85 7.89 11.72
CA VAL A 81 -22.61 9.02 12.28
C VAL A 81 -22.84 10.09 11.22
N LYS A 82 -23.94 10.83 11.34
CA LYS A 82 -24.27 11.92 10.39
C LYS A 82 -23.48 13.20 10.64
N ASP A 83 -23.10 13.44 11.89
CA ASP A 83 -22.49 14.70 12.33
C ASP A 83 -20.99 14.54 12.61
N GLU A 84 -20.19 15.45 12.06
CA GLU A 84 -18.74 15.48 12.27
C GLU A 84 -18.35 15.67 13.74
N ALA A 85 -19.07 16.56 14.44
CA ALA A 85 -18.83 16.83 15.85
C ALA A 85 -19.01 15.56 16.70
N THR A 86 -20.01 14.75 16.37
CA THR A 86 -20.23 13.45 17.02
C THR A 86 -19.09 12.48 16.69
N ALA A 87 -18.66 12.40 15.44
CA ALA A 87 -17.53 11.55 15.03
C ALA A 87 -16.25 11.92 15.78
N GLN A 88 -15.93 13.21 15.86
CA GLN A 88 -14.74 13.70 16.58
C GLN A 88 -14.82 13.44 18.09
N ARG A 89 -16.01 13.57 18.70
CA ARG A 89 -16.21 13.24 20.11
C ARG A 89 -15.95 11.75 20.37
N LEU A 90 -16.53 10.89 19.54
CA LEU A 90 -16.35 9.45 19.64
C LEU A 90 -14.89 9.03 19.40
N LEU A 91 -14.20 9.67 18.46
CA LEU A 91 -12.77 9.43 18.24
C LEU A 91 -11.97 9.72 19.52
N LYS A 92 -12.18 10.86 20.16
CA LYS A 92 -11.51 11.20 21.43
C LYS A 92 -11.82 10.25 22.58
N GLU A 93 -13.02 9.68 22.60
CA GLU A 93 -13.40 8.66 23.59
C GLU A 93 -12.67 7.33 23.30
N LEU A 94 -12.60 6.95 22.03
CA LEU A 94 -11.92 5.73 21.57
C LEU A 94 -10.39 5.80 21.67
N GLU A 95 -9.80 6.99 21.55
CA GLU A 95 -8.38 7.22 21.82
C GLU A 95 -8.01 6.97 23.28
N LYS A 96 -8.95 7.19 24.21
CA LYS A 96 -8.77 6.90 25.63
C LYS A 96 -9.01 5.43 25.94
N ASP A 97 -10.05 4.87 25.34
CA ASP A 97 -10.44 3.48 25.56
C ASP A 97 -11.01 2.84 24.27
N PRO A 98 -10.14 2.19 23.46
CA PRO A 98 -10.57 1.56 22.22
C PRO A 98 -11.46 0.33 22.45
N THR A 99 -11.52 -0.22 23.66
CA THR A 99 -12.35 -1.39 23.97
C THR A 99 -13.86 -1.09 23.92
N GLN A 100 -14.22 0.19 24.00
CA GLN A 100 -15.61 0.64 23.95
C GLN A 100 -16.18 0.72 22.53
N PHE A 101 -15.39 0.44 21.49
CA PHE A 101 -15.82 0.54 20.09
C PHE A 101 -17.13 -0.19 19.82
N ALA A 102 -17.25 -1.44 20.25
CA ALA A 102 -18.46 -2.22 20.04
C ALA A 102 -19.70 -1.65 20.77
N ALA A 103 -19.50 -1.02 21.93
CA ALA A 103 -20.58 -0.40 22.70
C ALA A 103 -21.02 0.93 22.05
N LEU A 104 -20.07 1.79 21.69
CA LEU A 104 -20.32 3.05 20.99
C LEU A 104 -20.94 2.82 19.61
N ALA A 105 -20.51 1.78 18.90
CA ALA A 105 -21.12 1.36 17.64
C ALA A 105 -22.59 0.99 17.81
N LYS A 106 -22.95 0.23 18.86
CA LYS A 106 -24.34 -0.13 19.15
C LYS A 106 -25.22 1.08 19.49
N GLN A 107 -24.65 2.09 20.14
CA GLN A 107 -25.38 3.26 20.63
C GLN A 107 -25.50 4.38 19.58
N HIS A 108 -24.45 4.61 18.81
CA HIS A 108 -24.33 5.80 17.94
C HIS A 108 -24.31 5.48 16.44
N SER A 109 -23.97 4.25 16.03
CA SER A 109 -23.89 3.93 14.61
C SER A 109 -25.28 3.83 13.99
N THR A 110 -25.46 4.48 12.85
CA THR A 110 -26.69 4.46 12.04
C THR A 110 -26.73 3.28 11.06
N CYS A 111 -25.63 2.51 10.97
CA CYS A 111 -25.54 1.35 10.09
C CYS A 111 -26.21 0.11 10.72
N PRO A 112 -26.85 -0.80 9.94
CA PRO A 112 -27.38 -2.06 10.47
C PRO A 112 -26.34 -2.93 11.19
N SER A 113 -25.04 -2.76 10.89
CA SER A 113 -23.94 -3.43 11.59
C SER A 113 -23.80 -3.01 13.06
N ALA A 114 -24.45 -1.92 13.48
CA ALA A 114 -24.51 -1.48 14.88
C ALA A 114 -24.90 -2.63 15.82
N LYS A 115 -25.86 -3.48 15.43
CA LYS A 115 -26.32 -4.63 16.23
C LYS A 115 -25.19 -5.61 16.58
N LYS A 116 -24.19 -5.72 15.69
CA LYS A 116 -22.99 -6.56 15.85
C LYS A 116 -21.78 -5.77 16.35
N GLY A 117 -21.99 -4.61 16.99
CA GLY A 117 -20.89 -3.77 17.46
C GLY A 117 -20.11 -3.09 16.34
N GLY A 118 -20.73 -2.89 15.18
CA GLY A 118 -20.09 -2.23 14.03
C GLY A 118 -19.35 -3.17 13.08
N SER A 119 -19.25 -4.47 13.40
CA SER A 119 -18.53 -5.44 12.56
C SER A 119 -19.19 -5.65 11.20
N LEU A 120 -18.39 -5.46 10.15
CA LEU A 120 -18.76 -5.71 8.76
C LEU A 120 -18.36 -7.12 8.29
N GLY A 121 -17.56 -7.84 9.07
CA GLY A 121 -16.94 -9.09 8.66
C GLY A 121 -15.82 -8.88 7.64
N SER A 122 -15.48 -9.95 6.91
CA SER A 122 -14.42 -9.93 5.90
C SER A 122 -14.96 -9.49 4.55
N PHE A 123 -14.30 -8.51 3.91
CA PHE A 123 -14.64 -8.05 2.57
C PHE A 123 -13.38 -7.86 1.71
N ALA A 124 -13.55 -8.00 0.40
CA ALA A 124 -12.49 -7.79 -0.58
C ALA A 124 -12.43 -6.33 -1.03
N LYS A 125 -11.30 -5.96 -1.65
CA LYS A 125 -11.10 -4.60 -2.18
C LYS A 125 -12.17 -4.24 -3.20
N GLY A 126 -12.72 -3.03 -3.08
CA GLY A 126 -13.77 -2.51 -3.96
C GLY A 126 -15.20 -2.92 -3.56
N ALA A 127 -15.38 -3.67 -2.48
CA ALA A 127 -16.71 -4.00 -1.95
C ALA A 127 -17.35 -2.85 -1.17
N MET A 128 -16.56 -1.87 -0.73
CA MET A 128 -16.98 -0.74 0.09
C MET A 128 -16.79 0.59 -0.65
N VAL A 129 -17.29 1.68 -0.08
CA VAL A 129 -17.09 3.03 -0.61
C VAL A 129 -15.60 3.35 -0.72
N LYS A 130 -15.25 4.10 -1.77
CA LYS A 130 -13.86 4.33 -2.19
C LYS A 130 -12.97 4.79 -1.04
N GLU A 131 -13.41 5.80 -0.27
CA GLU A 131 -12.62 6.39 0.82
C GLU A 131 -12.38 5.40 1.97
N PHE A 132 -13.35 4.52 2.24
CA PHE A 132 -13.25 3.49 3.26
C PHE A 132 -12.35 2.33 2.79
N ASP A 133 -12.51 1.92 1.54
CA ASP A 133 -11.74 0.85 0.91
C ASP A 133 -10.26 1.24 0.80
N GLU A 134 -9.97 2.46 0.36
CA GLU A 134 -8.62 3.01 0.31
C GLU A 134 -7.96 2.97 1.70
N TYR A 135 -8.66 3.37 2.76
CA TYR A 135 -8.12 3.30 4.12
C TYR A 135 -7.85 1.86 4.59
N CYS A 136 -8.80 0.94 4.38
CA CYS A 136 -8.67 -0.43 4.88
C CYS A 136 -7.56 -1.22 4.16
N PHE A 137 -7.35 -0.94 2.87
CA PHE A 137 -6.34 -1.61 2.04
C PHE A 137 -5.02 -0.84 1.96
N ASP A 138 -4.92 0.35 2.56
CA ASP A 138 -3.66 1.09 2.64
C ASP A 138 -2.62 0.27 3.44
N PRO A 139 -1.43 -0.03 2.89
CA PRO A 139 -0.36 -0.72 3.61
C PRO A 139 0.09 0.01 4.89
N ALA A 140 -0.13 1.33 5.01
CA ALA A 140 0.19 2.10 6.20
C ALA A 140 -0.83 1.94 7.34
N THR A 141 -2.00 1.35 7.08
CA THR A 141 -3.05 1.18 8.11
C THR A 141 -2.72 0.06 9.09
N GLU A 142 -2.62 0.43 10.37
CA GLU A 142 -2.34 -0.49 11.46
C GLU A 142 -3.59 -1.29 11.87
N VAL A 143 -3.42 -2.60 12.09
CA VAL A 143 -4.47 -3.48 12.63
C VAL A 143 -4.70 -3.16 14.12
N GLY A 144 -5.97 -3.05 14.53
CA GLY A 144 -6.40 -2.74 15.89
C GLY A 144 -6.45 -1.24 16.23
N LYS A 145 -6.02 -0.37 15.30
CA LYS A 145 -6.02 1.08 15.49
C LYS A 145 -7.30 1.72 14.94
N VAL A 146 -7.81 2.70 15.67
CA VAL A 146 -8.97 3.51 15.24
C VAL A 146 -8.50 4.52 14.19
N SER A 147 -9.25 4.60 13.10
CA SER A 147 -8.98 5.53 12.00
C SER A 147 -9.23 6.98 12.40
N PRO A 148 -8.62 7.94 11.69
CA PRO A 148 -9.17 9.29 11.65
C PRO A 148 -10.62 9.26 11.13
N VAL A 149 -11.35 10.36 11.33
CA VAL A 149 -12.70 10.50 10.82
C VAL A 149 -12.68 10.48 9.28
N ILE A 150 -13.30 9.47 8.68
CA ILE A 150 -13.41 9.32 7.22
C ILE A 150 -14.76 9.87 6.77
N LYS A 151 -14.76 10.89 5.93
CA LYS A 151 -15.99 11.45 5.35
C LYS A 151 -16.35 10.72 4.06
N THR A 152 -17.59 10.28 3.96
CA THR A 152 -18.15 9.66 2.75
C THR A 152 -19.50 10.30 2.42
N GLN A 153 -20.12 9.88 1.32
CA GLN A 153 -21.48 10.30 0.95
C GLN A 153 -22.55 9.91 1.99
N PHE A 154 -22.28 8.94 2.88
CA PHE A 154 -23.22 8.48 3.90
C PHE A 154 -23.08 9.22 5.24
N GLY A 155 -21.99 9.98 5.41
CA GLY A 155 -21.67 10.69 6.65
C GLY A 155 -20.21 10.48 7.05
N TYR A 156 -19.98 10.33 8.34
CA TYR A 156 -18.67 10.23 8.94
C TYR A 156 -18.46 8.84 9.54
N HIS A 157 -17.36 8.20 9.17
CA HIS A 157 -17.00 6.85 9.55
C HIS A 157 -15.78 6.85 10.46
N LEU A 158 -15.86 6.09 11.54
CA LEU A 158 -14.71 5.66 12.33
C LEU A 158 -14.50 4.19 12.07
N VAL A 159 -13.29 3.79 11.71
CA VAL A 159 -12.99 2.44 11.23
C VAL A 159 -11.90 1.83 12.10
N VAL A 160 -12.04 0.56 12.43
CA VAL A 160 -10.98 -0.25 13.04
C VAL A 160 -10.76 -1.45 12.15
N LEU A 161 -9.51 -1.61 11.71
CA LEU A 161 -9.08 -2.79 10.97
C LEU A 161 -8.83 -3.92 11.98
N GLU A 162 -9.54 -5.03 11.87
CA GLU A 162 -9.42 -6.16 12.80
C GLU A 162 -8.39 -7.20 12.33
N ALA A 163 -8.37 -7.48 11.02
CA ALA A 163 -7.44 -8.45 10.44
C ALA A 163 -7.26 -8.23 8.93
N ARG A 164 -6.11 -8.66 8.40
CA ARG A 164 -5.85 -8.83 6.97
C ARG A 164 -5.75 -10.33 6.69
N LEU A 165 -6.47 -10.82 5.67
CA LEU A 165 -6.66 -12.23 5.30
C LEU A 165 -6.13 -12.51 3.90
#